data_AF-A0A534KDY7-F1
#
_entry.id   AF-A0A534KDY7-F1
#
_cell.length_a   1.000
_cell.length_b   1.000
_cell.length_c   1.000
_cell.angle_alpha   90.00
_cell.angle_beta   90.00
_cell.angle_gamma   90.00
#
_symmetry.space_group_name_H-M   'P 1'
#
loop_
_entity.id
_entity.type
_entity.pdbx_description
1 polymer ?
#
loop_
_entity_poly.entity_id
_entity_poly.type
_entity_poly.pdbx_seq_one_letter_code
_entity_poly.pdbx_strand_id
1 'polypeptide(L)' 'WVREGQRALWSFPEMVEFLSRFQPIHAGEVWGSGTIPGGCELERGDRARYLKPGDRVEIEIEGIGVLANLIAPAA' A
#
# COMPACT_ATOMS: atom_id res chain seq x y z
N TRP A 1 1.21 16.14 -2.81
CA TRP A 1 1.40 15.98 -4.26
C TRP A 1 0.48 14.90 -4.81
N VAL A 2 0.14 13.89 -3.98
CA VAL A 2 -1.03 13.04 -4.17
C VAL A 2 -2.27 13.91 -4.40
N ARG A 3 -3.03 13.60 -5.44
CA ARG A 3 -4.31 14.27 -5.73
C ARG A 3 -5.43 13.50 -5.05
N GLU A 4 -6.50 14.18 -4.67
CA GLU A 4 -7.70 13.49 -4.19
C GLU A 4 -8.30 12.62 -5.30
N GLY A 5 -8.94 11.52 -4.92
CA GLY A 5 -9.58 10.60 -5.87
C GLY A 5 -8.63 9.70 -6.66
N GLN A 6 -7.37 9.56 -6.24
CA GLN A 6 -6.52 8.47 -6.76
C GLN A 6 -7.13 7.10 -6.44
N ARG A 7 -6.91 6.15 -7.34
CA ARG A 7 -7.46 4.80 -7.26
C ARG A 7 -6.40 3.78 -7.64
N ALA A 8 -6.57 2.54 -7.16
CA ALA A 8 -5.83 1.42 -7.68
C ALA A 8 -6.10 1.30 -9.20
N LEU A 9 -5.07 0.96 -9.97
CA LEU A 9 -5.19 0.82 -11.41
C LEU A 9 -6.14 -0.33 -11.80
N TRP A 10 -6.12 -1.40 -11.01
CA TRP A 10 -6.95 -2.59 -11.19
C TRP A 10 -7.88 -2.77 -10.00
N SER A 11 -9.11 -3.18 -10.27
CA SER A 11 -10.07 -3.57 -9.24
C SER A 11 -9.73 -4.95 -8.64
N PHE A 12 -10.26 -5.25 -7.45
CA PHE A 12 -10.08 -6.57 -6.83
C PHE A 12 -10.55 -7.73 -7.72
N PRO A 13 -11.72 -7.68 -8.39
CA PRO A 13 -12.12 -8.73 -9.32
C PRO A 13 -11.17 -8.92 -10.50
N GLU A 14 -10.62 -7.84 -11.08
CA GLU A 14 -9.64 -7.93 -12.17
C GLU A 14 -8.34 -8.59 -11.72
N MET A 15 -7.87 -8.29 -10.51
CA MET A 15 -6.67 -8.94 -9.94
C MET A 15 -6.89 -10.44 -9.76
N VAL A 16 -8.05 -10.86 -9.23
CA VAL A 16 -8.40 -12.28 -9.05
C VAL A 16 -8.49 -12.99 -10.39
N GLU A 17 -9.17 -12.39 -11.37
CA GLU A 17 -9.32 -12.94 -12.71
C GLU A 17 -7.95 -13.16 -13.36
N PHE A 18 -7.08 -12.15 -13.34
CA PHE A 18 -5.75 -12.23 -13.94
C PHE A 18 -4.89 -13.31 -13.27
N LEU A 19 -4.83 -13.35 -11.93
CA LEU A 19 -4.01 -14.32 -11.18
C LEU A 19 -4.47 -15.76 -11.43
N SER A 20 -5.78 -15.99 -11.53
CA SER A 20 -6.37 -17.32 -11.75
C SER A 20 -5.95 -17.98 -13.07
N ARG A 21 -5.46 -17.20 -14.05
CA ARG A 21 -4.96 -17.72 -15.33
C ARG A 21 -3.63 -18.46 -15.21
N PHE A 22 -2.84 -18.18 -14.16
CA PHE A 22 -1.47 -18.67 -14.03
C PHE A 22 -1.29 -19.66 -12.89
N GLN A 23 -2.18 -19.65 -11.89
CA GLN A 23 -2.12 -20.57 -10.75
C GLN A 23 -3.50 -20.73 -10.08
N PRO A 24 -3.73 -21.86 -9.37
CA PRO A 24 -4.85 -21.97 -8.43
C PRO A 24 -4.74 -20.93 -7.31
N ILE A 25 -5.89 -20.45 -6.83
CA ILE A 25 -6.00 -19.50 -5.72
C ILE A 25 -6.54 -20.25 -4.51
N HIS A 26 -5.84 -20.17 -3.38
CA HIS A 26 -6.23 -20.87 -2.16
C HIS A 26 -6.91 -19.96 -1.14
N ALA A 27 -7.84 -20.54 -0.37
CA ALA A 27 -8.52 -19.83 0.71
C ALA A 27 -7.52 -19.42 1.81
N GLY A 28 -7.62 -18.17 2.25
CA GLY A 28 -6.74 -17.61 3.28
C GLY A 28 -5.49 -16.91 2.74
N GLU A 29 -5.27 -16.90 1.43
CA GLU A 29 -4.22 -16.09 0.83
C GLU A 29 -4.45 -14.59 1.04
N VAL A 30 -3.36 -13.85 1.18
CA VAL A 30 -3.36 -12.40 1.35
C VAL A 30 -2.53 -11.79 0.24
N TRP A 31 -3.15 -10.92 -0.55
CA TRP A 31 -2.48 -10.22 -1.65
C TRP A 31 -2.55 -8.71 -1.45
N GLY A 32 -1.48 -8.02 -1.82
CA GLY A 32 -1.44 -6.57 -1.86
C GLY A 32 -2.04 -6.04 -3.15
N SER A 33 -2.96 -5.09 -3.06
CA SER A 33 -3.50 -4.36 -4.23
C SER A 33 -2.48 -3.43 -4.90
N GLY A 34 -1.30 -3.27 -4.29
CA GLY A 34 -0.33 -2.23 -4.62
C GLY A 34 -0.63 -0.90 -3.93
N THR A 35 0.38 -0.02 -3.94
CA THR A 35 0.30 1.33 -3.37
C THR A 35 -0.46 2.26 -4.30
N ILE A 36 -1.34 3.11 -3.75
CA ILE A 36 -2.03 4.16 -4.51
C ILE A 36 -1.01 5.21 -4.99
N PRO A 37 -1.14 5.77 -6.21
CA PRO A 37 -0.20 6.75 -6.72
C PRO A 37 0.09 7.89 -5.74
N GLY A 38 1.37 8.15 -5.52
CA GLY A 38 1.90 9.14 -4.59
C GLY A 38 1.91 8.69 -3.12
N GLY A 39 1.51 7.46 -2.82
CA GLY A 39 1.55 6.87 -1.48
C GLY A 39 2.93 6.41 -1.03
N CYS A 40 3.95 6.43 -1.90
CA CYS A 40 5.32 6.08 -1.55
C CYS A 40 6.26 7.29 -1.75
N GLU A 41 7.09 7.57 -0.74
CA GLU A 41 8.09 8.65 -0.81
C GLU A 41 9.12 8.45 -1.93
N LEU A 42 9.38 7.20 -2.34
CA LEU A 42 10.24 6.89 -3.50
C LEU A 42 9.78 7.61 -4.77
N GLU A 43 8.48 7.81 -4.94
CA GLU A 43 7.89 8.46 -6.12
C GLU A 43 8.29 9.95 -6.25
N ARG A 44 8.93 10.51 -5.21
CA ARG A 44 9.37 11.91 -5.18
C ARG A 44 10.83 12.11 -5.57
N GLY A 45 11.57 11.03 -5.87
CA GLY A 45 12.98 11.09 -6.28
C GLY A 45 13.86 11.79 -5.24
N ASP A 46 14.65 12.77 -5.67
CA ASP A 46 15.59 13.52 -4.80
C ASP A 46 14.91 14.28 -3.65
N ARG A 47 13.58 14.45 -3.69
CA ARG A 47 12.78 15.08 -2.64
C ARG A 47 12.16 14.09 -1.65
N ALA A 48 12.47 12.80 -1.79
CA ALA A 48 11.98 11.74 -0.93
C ALA A 48 12.38 11.98 0.53
N ARG A 49 11.44 11.77 1.44
CA ARG A 49 11.68 11.76 2.88
C ARG A 49 11.47 10.35 3.40
N TYR A 50 12.56 9.60 3.49
CA TYR A 50 12.52 8.25 4.05
C TYR A 50 12.31 8.28 5.56
N LEU A 51 11.74 7.18 6.05
CA LEU A 51 11.44 6.95 7.45
C LEU A 51 12.70 7.04 8.32
N LYS A 52 12.54 7.61 9.51
CA LYS A 52 13.57 7.73 10.55
C LYS A 52 13.05 7.17 11.87
N PRO A 53 13.94 6.71 12.76
CA PRO A 53 13.54 6.34 14.11
C PRO A 53 12.81 7.48 14.82
N GLY A 54 11.68 7.16 15.44
CA GLY A 54 10.78 8.12 16.08
C GLY A 54 9.64 8.61 15.18
N ASP A 55 9.68 8.37 13.86
CA ASP A 55 8.55 8.70 12.99
C ASP A 55 7.33 7.85 13.33
N ARG A 56 6.13 8.46 13.28
CA ARG A 56 4.85 7.76 13.40
C ARG A 56 4.18 7.70 12.03
N VAL A 57 3.91 6.50 11.55
CA VAL A 57 3.26 6.24 10.25
C VAL A 57 1.85 5.74 10.51
N GLU A 58 0.86 6.41 9.92
CA GLU A 58 -0.54 6.00 9.95
C GLU A 58 -1.06 5.76 8.54
N ILE A 59 -1.78 4.67 8.36
CA ILE A 59 -2.52 4.36 7.13
C ILE A 59 -3.95 4.07 7.54
N GLU A 60 -4.89 4.83 6.99
CA GLU A 60 -6.31 4.68 7.25
C GLU A 60 -7.05 4.22 5.99
N ILE A 61 -7.97 3.28 6.17
CA ILE A 61 -8.97 2.93 5.17
C ILE A 61 -10.35 3.08 5.82
N GLU A 62 -11.18 3.93 5.21
CA GLU A 62 -12.55 4.16 5.64
C GLU A 62 -13.32 2.84 5.74
N GLY A 63 -14.00 2.62 6.87
CA GLY A 63 -14.77 1.40 7.13
C GLY A 63 -13.95 0.17 7.53
N ILE A 64 -12.61 0.23 7.50
CA ILE A 64 -11.72 -0.84 7.99
C ILE A 64 -11.04 -0.42 9.30
N GLY A 65 -10.38 0.75 9.29
CA GLY A 65 -9.69 1.30 10.46
C GLY A 65 -8.31 1.89 10.14
N VAL A 66 -7.56 2.17 11.20
CA VAL A 66 -6.23 2.80 11.14
C VAL A 66 -5.16 1.80 11.57
N LEU A 67 -4.13 1.64 10.74
CA LEU A 67 -2.88 1.00 11.09
C LEU A 67 -1.84 2.08 11.46
N ALA A 68 -1.42 2.10 12.72
CA ALA A 68 -0.45 3.07 13.24
C ALA A 68 0.82 2.38 13.76
N ASN A 69 1.98 2.77 13.26
CA ASN A 69 3.27 2.21 13.66
C ASN A 69 4.26 3.31 14.05
N LEU A 70 5.03 3.07 15.11
CA LEU A 70 6.19 3.87 15.48
C LEU A 70 7.44 3.22 14.87
N ILE A 71 8.23 3.98 14.12
CA ILE A 71 9.46 3.50 13.53
C ILE A 71 10.55 3.43 14.59
N ALA A 72 11.07 2.24 14.83
CA ALA A 72 12.19 2.00 15.72
C ALA A 72 13.53 2.05 14.97
N PRO A 73 14.66 2.23 15.67
CA PRO A 73 15.97 1.96 15.09
C PRO A 73 16.04 0.55 14.51
N ALA A 74 16.83 0.37 13.45
CA ALA A 74 17.19 -0.96 13.00
C ALA A 74 17.92 -1.69 14.14
N ALA A 75 17.58 -2.97 14.33
CA ALA A 75 18.24 -3.84 15.30
C ALA A 75 19.65 -4.22 14.84
#